data_AF-A0A7C4ZUS3-F1
#
_entry.id   AF-A0A7C4ZUS3-F1
#
_cell.length_a   1.000
_cell.length_b   1.000
_cell.length_c   1.000
_cell.angle_alpha   90.00
_cell.angle_beta   90.00
_cell.angle_gamma   90.00
#
_symmetry.space_group_name_H-M   'P 1'
#
loop_
_entity.id
_entity.type
_entity.pdbx_description
1 polymer ?
#
loop_
_entity_poly.entity_id
_entity_poly.type
_entity_poly.pdbx_seq_one_letter_code
_entity_poly.pdbx_strand_id
1 'polypeptide(L)'
;MAVNRIRFFDGLSDYKRRDLTGRHWVYQNPQRQRRIGLNMVEANVLRTLCVAYDVARLLDSVRNDEPGLLVPNEYVEVFAKAIINVVE
;
A
#
# COMPACT_ATOMS: atom_id res chain seq x y z
N MET A 1 1.12 22.32 3.95
CA MET A 1 2.48 22.16 4.50
C MET A 1 2.64 20.73 5.00
N ALA A 2 3.82 20.14 4.88
CA ALA A 2 4.12 18.87 5.55
C ALA A 2 4.57 19.17 6.99
N VAL A 3 4.05 18.43 7.97
CA VAL A 3 4.48 18.48 9.37
C VAL A 3 5.32 17.23 9.61
N ASN A 4 6.57 17.36 10.05
CA ASN A 4 7.47 16.22 10.25
C ASN A 4 7.57 15.28 9.03
N ARG A 5 7.65 15.85 7.82
CA ARG A 5 7.64 15.11 6.53
C ARG A 5 6.34 14.36 6.20
N ILE A 6 5.30 14.50 7.02
CA ILE A 6 3.98 13.92 6.81
C ILE A 6 3.06 14.99 6.21
N ARG A 7 2.32 14.62 5.15
CA ARG A 7 1.31 15.48 4.54
C ARG A 7 -0.04 14.78 4.56
N PHE A 8 -1.02 15.41 5.19
CA PHE A 8 -2.40 14.96 5.16
C PHE A 8 -3.16 15.61 4.01
N PHE A 9 -4.06 14.85 3.41
CA PHE A 9 -4.97 15.29 2.37
C PHE A 9 -6.39 14.86 2.76
N ASP A 10 -7.34 15.76 2.65
CA ASP A 10 -8.76 15.53 2.88
C ASP A 10 -9.58 15.90 1.64
N GLY A 11 -10.83 15.42 1.56
CA GLY A 11 -11.78 15.81 0.52
C GLY A 11 -11.30 15.65 -0.93
N LEU A 12 -10.42 14.68 -1.22
CA LEU A 12 -9.86 14.49 -2.54
C LEU A 12 -10.93 14.00 -3.53
N SER A 13 -10.94 14.60 -4.73
CA SER A 13 -11.64 14.00 -5.87
C SER A 13 -10.93 12.72 -6.32
N ASP A 14 -11.65 11.83 -7.01
CA ASP A 14 -11.05 10.60 -7.56
C ASP A 14 -9.86 10.86 -8.47
N TYR A 15 -9.93 11.91 -9.30
CA TYR A 15 -8.83 12.31 -10.16
C TYR A 15 -7.58 12.67 -9.35
N LYS A 16 -7.72 13.53 -8.33
CA LYS A 16 -6.60 13.95 -7.48
C LYS A 16 -6.04 12.80 -6.67
N ARG A 17 -6.90 11.90 -6.18
CA ARG A 17 -6.50 10.71 -5.44
C ARG A 17 -5.66 9.77 -6.31
N ARG A 18 -6.09 9.50 -7.55
CA ARG A 18 -5.34 8.68 -8.52
C ARG A 18 -4.02 9.31 -8.92
N ASP A 19 -4.03 10.60 -9.24
CA ASP A 19 -2.82 11.37 -9.56
C ASP A 19 -1.82 11.36 -8.40
N LEU A 20 -2.30 11.47 -7.16
CA LEU A 20 -1.45 11.27 -5.99
C LEU A 20 -0.92 9.85 -5.95
N THR A 21 -1.78 8.82 -5.94
CA THR A 21 -1.37 7.42 -5.85
C THR A 21 -0.27 7.07 -6.86
N GLY A 22 -0.46 7.38 -8.14
CA GLY A 22 0.53 7.08 -9.19
C GLY A 22 1.87 7.81 -9.08
N ARG A 23 1.98 8.84 -8.22
CA ARG A 23 3.25 9.52 -7.91
C ARG A 23 3.97 8.97 -6.68
N HIS A 24 3.34 8.09 -5.91
CA HIS A 24 3.97 7.46 -4.75
C HIS A 24 4.82 6.26 -5.18
N TRP A 25 5.91 6.04 -4.45
CA TRP A 25 6.79 4.90 -4.65
C TRP A 25 6.14 3.62 -4.10
N VAL A 26 5.49 3.73 -2.94
CA VAL A 26 4.89 2.61 -2.22
C VAL A 26 3.50 2.99 -1.70
N TYR A 27 2.54 2.08 -1.90
CA TYR A 27 1.23 2.06 -1.27
C TYR A 27 1.23 1.03 -0.14
N GLN A 28 0.90 1.45 1.08
CA GLN A 28 0.86 0.59 2.26
C GLN A 28 -0.56 0.31 2.72
N ASN A 29 -0.86 -0.95 3.04
CA ASN A 29 -2.14 -1.36 3.63
C ASN A 29 -1.92 -2.21 4.90
N PRO A 30 -1.83 -1.59 6.09
CA PRO A 30 -1.62 -2.29 7.36
C PRO A 30 -2.93 -2.86 7.95
N GLN A 31 -3.96 -3.09 7.13
CA GLN A 31 -5.23 -3.66 7.61
C GLN A 31 -5.06 -5.12 8.02
N ARG A 32 -5.53 -5.45 9.23
CA ARG A 32 -5.55 -6.83 9.76
C ARG A 32 -6.85 -7.59 9.44
N GLN A 33 -7.83 -6.90 8.87
CA GLN A 33 -9.16 -7.44 8.58
C GLN A 33 -9.27 -7.93 7.14
N ARG A 34 -10.05 -9.00 6.92
CA ARG A 34 -10.32 -9.56 5.59
C ARG A 34 -11.16 -8.60 4.74
N ARG A 35 -10.50 -7.81 3.89
CA ARG A 35 -11.12 -6.96 2.86
C ARG A 35 -10.55 -7.30 1.49
N ILE A 36 -11.30 -6.98 0.44
CA ILE A 36 -10.97 -7.33 -0.96
C ILE A 36 -9.72 -6.59 -1.45
N GLY A 37 -9.36 -5.43 -0.90
CA GLY A 37 -8.13 -4.74 -1.30
C GLY A 37 -8.22 -3.98 -2.63
N LEU A 38 -9.42 -3.49 -3.02
CA LEU A 38 -9.60 -2.72 -4.27
C LEU A 38 -8.62 -1.54 -4.42
N ASN A 39 -8.28 -0.87 -3.31
CA ASN A 39 -7.30 0.22 -3.31
C ASN A 39 -5.90 -0.24 -3.73
N MET A 40 -5.54 -1.50 -3.44
CA MET A 40 -4.26 -2.09 -3.86
C MET A 40 -4.29 -2.45 -5.34
N VAL A 41 -5.42 -2.94 -5.86
CA VAL A 41 -5.61 -3.14 -7.30
C VAL A 41 -5.44 -1.82 -8.05
N GLU A 42 -6.04 -0.74 -7.57
CA GLU A 42 -5.89 0.59 -8.16
C GLU A 42 -4.45 1.11 -8.09
N ALA A 43 -3.77 0.93 -6.96
CA ALA A 43 -2.35 1.28 -6.82
C ALA A 43 -1.47 0.50 -7.83
N ASN A 44 -1.70 -0.80 -7.99
CA ASN A 44 -0.98 -1.61 -8.97
C ASN A 44 -1.22 -1.15 -10.42
N VAL A 45 -2.48 -0.82 -10.79
CA VAL A 45 -2.81 -0.25 -12.11
C VAL A 45 -2.08 1.08 -12.36
N LEU A 46 -1.88 1.87 -11.30
CA LEU A 46 -1.14 3.13 -11.33
C LEU A 46 0.38 2.96 -11.18
N ARG A 47 0.89 1.72 -11.25
CA ARG A 47 2.31 1.36 -11.15
C ARG A 47 2.95 1.75 -9.80
N THR A 48 2.16 1.75 -8.75
CA THR A 48 2.61 1.96 -7.37
C THR A 48 2.77 0.61 -6.69
N LEU A 49 3.96 0.30 -6.16
CA LEU A 49 4.20 -0.97 -5.49
C LEU A 49 3.37 -1.07 -4.20
N CYS A 50 2.78 -2.22 -3.94
CA CYS A 50 1.95 -2.44 -2.77
C CYS A 50 2.66 -3.25 -1.68
N VAL A 51 2.55 -2.82 -0.41
CA VAL A 51 2.96 -3.61 0.77
C VAL A 51 1.76 -3.79 1.69
N ALA A 52 1.43 -5.03 2.05
CA ALA A 52 0.30 -5.33 2.92
C ALA A 52 0.52 -6.54 3.82
N TYR A 53 -0.28 -6.67 4.87
CA TYR A 53 -0.27 -7.89 5.66
C TYR A 53 -0.86 -9.06 4.88
N ASP A 54 -0.29 -10.25 5.10
CA ASP A 54 -0.79 -11.52 4.63
C ASP A 54 -2.05 -11.89 5.41
N VAL A 55 -3.18 -11.43 4.88
CA VAL A 55 -4.52 -11.73 5.39
C VAL A 55 -5.29 -12.39 4.25
N ALA A 56 -5.95 -13.51 4.54
CA ALA A 56 -6.55 -14.46 3.58
C ALA A 56 -7.41 -13.92 2.42
N ARG A 57 -7.81 -12.64 2.38
CA ARG A 57 -8.55 -12.03 1.25
C ARG A 57 -7.76 -10.99 0.46
N LEU A 58 -6.61 -10.55 0.96
CA LEU A 58 -5.67 -9.69 0.21
C LEU A 58 -4.87 -10.51 -0.80
N LEU A 59 -4.70 -11.81 -0.53
CA LEU A 59 -4.10 -12.81 -1.42
C LEU A 59 -4.80 -12.91 -2.79
N ASP A 60 -6.11 -12.64 -2.84
CA ASP A 60 -6.87 -12.68 -4.10
C ASP A 60 -6.61 -11.44 -4.99
N SER A 61 -6.03 -10.37 -4.43
CA SER A 61 -5.80 -9.08 -5.13
C SER A 61 -4.33 -8.71 -5.28
N VAL A 62 -3.43 -9.43 -4.62
CA VAL A 62 -1.99 -9.21 -4.64
C VAL A 62 -1.32 -10.57 -4.79
N ARG A 63 -0.59 -10.79 -5.89
CA ARG A 63 0.33 -11.92 -5.96
C ARG A 63 1.62 -11.50 -5.29
N ASN A 64 2.07 -12.30 -4.33
CA ASN A 64 3.38 -12.10 -3.73
C ASN A 64 4.43 -12.16 -4.84
N ASP A 65 5.34 -11.18 -4.84
CA ASP A 65 6.38 -10.99 -5.87
C ASP A 65 5.89 -10.55 -7.26
N GLU A 66 4.59 -10.26 -7.44
CA GLU A 66 4.03 -9.65 -8.67
C GLU A 66 2.73 -8.85 -8.41
N PRO A 67 2.71 -7.50 -8.29
CA PRO A 67 3.73 -6.50 -8.00
C PRO A 67 3.56 -5.93 -6.57
N GLY A 68 3.34 -6.81 -5.59
CA GLY A 68 3.19 -6.42 -4.19
C GLY A 68 3.81 -7.42 -3.23
N LEU A 69 4.21 -6.92 -2.06
CA LEU A 69 4.86 -7.69 -1.00
C LEU A 69 3.86 -7.97 0.12
N LEU A 70 3.64 -9.24 0.41
CA LEU A 70 2.82 -9.68 1.54
C LEU A 70 3.69 -9.99 2.74
N VAL A 71 3.34 -9.40 3.88
CA VAL A 71 4.10 -9.47 5.12
C VAL A 71 3.32 -10.28 6.15
N PRO A 72 3.94 -11.23 6.88
CA PRO A 72 3.26 -11.92 7.97
C PRO A 72 2.56 -10.93 8.92
N ASN A 73 1.29 -11.20 9.22
CA ASN A 73 0.48 -10.36 10.09
C ASN A 73 1.10 -10.24 11.50
N GLU A 74 0.73 -9.18 12.23
CA GLU A 74 1.07 -8.93 13.64
C GLU A 74 2.48 -8.41 13.96
N TYR A 75 3.39 -8.36 12.99
CA TYR A 75 4.76 -7.84 13.20
C TYR A 75 4.97 -6.49 12.50
N VAL A 76 4.94 -5.40 13.26
CA VAL A 76 5.14 -4.04 12.71
C VAL A 76 6.56 -3.83 12.19
N GLU A 77 7.54 -4.47 12.84
CA GLU A 77 8.95 -4.39 12.48
C GLU A 77 9.22 -5.05 11.13
N VAL A 78 8.54 -6.18 10.86
CA VAL A 78 8.65 -6.88 9.58
C VAL A 78 7.97 -6.06 8.48
N PHE A 79 6.84 -5.42 8.77
CA PHE A 79 6.17 -4.52 7.83
C PHE A 79 7.03 -3.30 7.49
N ALA A 80 7.67 -2.69 8.49
CA ALA A 80 8.57 -1.58 8.28
C ALA A 80 9.78 -1.97 7.41
N LYS A 81 10.41 -3.13 7.68
CA LYS A 81 11.51 -3.66 6.86
C LYS A 81 11.08 -3.91 5.42
N ALA A 82 9.89 -4.45 5.21
CA ALA A 82 9.32 -4.67 3.88
C ALA A 82 9.17 -3.37 3.09
N ILE A 83 8.73 -2.27 3.73
CA ILE A 83 8.67 -0.95 3.07
C ILE A 83 10.07 -0.45 2.72
N ILE A 84 11.04 -0.57 3.64
CA ILE A 84 12.41 -0.08 3.42
C ILE A 84 13.06 -0.82 2.24
N ASN A 85 12.98 -2.15 2.22
CA ASN A 85 13.58 -2.99 1.17
C ASN A 85 13.05 -2.70 -0.25
N VAL A 86 11.87 -2.09 -0.35
CA VAL A 86 11.26 -1.73 -1.64
C VAL A 86 11.75 -0.37 -2.15
N VAL A 87 12.14 0.52 -1.24
CA VAL A 87 12.49 1.91 -1.56
C VAL A 87 14.01 2.07 -1.75
N GLU A 88 14.82 1.18 -1.17
CA GLU A 88 16.27 1.08 -1.35
C GLU A 88 16.67 0.32 -2.63
#